data_AF-A0A7Y1Y963-F1
#
_entry.id   AF-A0A7Y1Y963-F1
#
_cell.length_a   1.000
_cell.length_b   1.000
_cell.length_c   1.000
_cell.angle_alpha   90.00
_cell.angle_beta   90.00
_cell.angle_gamma   90.00
#
_symmetry.space_group_name_H-M   'P 1'
#
loop_
_entity.id
_entity.type
_entity.pdbx_description
1 polymer ?
#
loop_
_entity_poly.entity_id
_entity_poly.type
_entity_poly.pdbx_seq_one_letter_code
_entity_poly.pdbx_strand_id
1 'polypeptide(L)'
;IGPWDLRDQMLMPVTNEVLRNIKREIVDVQNLVLEELRTEEEDWRPKRAMFDSVLAHGAKDIATQAYEAGVDASGEIADRQAPKLPALPTHSLAGLVTDLWEAVVDAIDGTVGASGRERGASVGRTFRAWRTDEAERRVRQVAHAEYNAGMAAGLDALGIAHGIDPPGRDIADPDATVIRAS
;
A
#
# COMPACT_ATOMS: atom_id res chain seq x y z
N ILE A 1 5.13 -22.41 -12.29
CA ILE A 1 5.01 -21.61 -11.07
C ILE A 1 3.54 -21.22 -10.95
N GLY A 2 2.92 -21.34 -9.77
CA GLY A 2 1.52 -20.90 -9.62
C GLY A 2 1.40 -19.38 -9.70
N PRO A 3 0.24 -18.80 -10.10
CA PRO A 3 0.08 -17.33 -10.19
C PRO A 3 0.38 -16.58 -8.88
N TRP A 4 0.13 -17.22 -7.74
CA TRP A 4 0.43 -16.66 -6.41
C TRP A 4 1.91 -16.69 -6.08
N ASP A 5 2.61 -17.77 -6.45
CA ASP A 5 4.06 -17.88 -6.27
C ASP A 5 4.81 -16.85 -7.13
N LEU A 6 4.32 -16.60 -8.35
CA LEU A 6 4.88 -15.59 -9.25
C LEU A 6 4.72 -14.18 -8.68
N ARG A 7 3.52 -13.84 -8.19
CA ARG A 7 3.29 -12.55 -7.53
C ARG A 7 4.25 -12.36 -6.36
N ASP A 8 4.33 -13.35 -5.48
CA ASP A 8 5.14 -13.23 -4.28
C ASP A 8 6.64 -13.14 -4.65
N GLN A 9 7.11 -13.88 -5.66
CA GLN A 9 8.46 -13.76 -6.21
C GLN A 9 8.76 -12.36 -6.76
N MET A 10 7.82 -11.76 -7.51
CA MET A 10 7.98 -10.44 -8.12
C MET A 10 7.89 -9.31 -7.10
N LEU A 11 7.00 -9.41 -6.11
CA LEU A 11 6.78 -8.36 -5.11
C LEU A 11 7.75 -8.41 -3.93
N MET A 12 8.34 -9.57 -3.61
CA MET A 12 9.25 -9.71 -2.48
C MET A 12 10.43 -8.72 -2.48
N PRO A 13 11.19 -8.52 -3.57
CA PRO A 13 12.31 -7.57 -3.56
C PRO A 13 11.82 -6.13 -3.33
N VAL A 14 10.74 -5.73 -4.03
CA VAL A 14 10.15 -4.39 -3.94
C VAL A 14 9.64 -4.09 -2.53
N THR A 15 8.85 -5.00 -1.97
CA THR A 15 8.24 -4.83 -0.64
C THR A 15 9.28 -4.85 0.48
N ASN A 16 10.32 -5.70 0.38
CA ASN A 16 11.38 -5.78 1.39
C ASN A 16 12.19 -4.49 1.50
N GLU A 17 12.57 -3.89 0.36
CA GLU A 17 13.31 -2.63 0.36
C GLU A 17 12.51 -1.50 1.00
N VAL A 18 11.27 -1.32 0.55
CA VAL A 18 10.33 -0.30 1.06
C VAL A 18 10.09 -0.50 2.56
N LEU A 19 9.87 -1.75 3.00
CA LEU A 19 9.68 -2.04 4.42
C LEU A 19 10.90 -1.75 5.25
N ARG A 20 12.11 -2.03 4.75
CA ARG A 20 13.35 -1.71 5.47
C ARG A 20 13.47 -0.20 5.69
N ASN A 21 13.15 0.59 4.67
CA ASN A 21 13.25 2.05 4.74
C ASN A 21 12.19 2.62 5.70
N ILE A 22 10.92 2.23 5.54
CA ILE A 22 9.83 2.68 6.43
C ILE A 22 10.12 2.28 7.88
N LYS A 23 10.55 1.04 8.15
CA LYS A 23 10.85 0.60 9.53
C LYS A 23 12.00 1.41 10.14
N ARG A 24 12.98 1.85 9.36
CA ARG A 24 14.05 2.73 9.83
C ARG A 24 13.52 4.12 10.19
N GLU A 25 12.73 4.72 9.29
CA GLU A 25 12.14 6.04 9.52
C GLU A 25 11.19 6.03 10.74
N ILE A 26 10.43 4.96 10.96
CA ILE A 26 9.60 4.81 12.16
C ILE A 26 10.45 4.80 13.44
N VAL A 27 11.63 4.16 13.42
CA VAL A 27 12.56 4.20 14.57
C VAL A 27 13.07 5.62 14.81
N ASP A 28 13.38 6.35 13.75
CA ASP A 28 13.85 7.73 13.86
C ASP A 28 12.79 8.64 14.49
N VAL A 29 11.52 8.53 14.05
CA VAL A 29 10.39 9.24 14.69
C VAL A 29 10.18 8.78 16.13
N GLN A 30 10.25 7.48 16.41
CA GLN A 30 10.08 6.95 17.76
C GLN A 30 11.08 7.57 18.73
N ASN A 31 12.35 7.67 18.33
CA ASN A 31 13.40 8.23 19.17
C ASN A 31 13.15 9.71 19.48
N LEU A 32 12.73 10.50 18.48
CA LEU A 32 12.38 11.91 18.67
C LEU A 32 11.20 12.08 19.62
N VAL A 33 10.10 11.35 19.37
CA VAL A 33 8.88 11.42 20.18
C VAL A 33 9.15 11.03 21.62
N LEU A 34 9.89 9.94 21.86
CA LEU A 34 10.19 9.49 23.23
C LEU A 34 11.16 10.42 23.95
N GLU A 35 12.05 11.08 23.23
CA GLU A 35 12.94 12.09 23.83
C GLU A 35 12.15 13.35 24.21
N GLU A 36 11.31 13.89 23.32
CA GLU A 36 10.47 15.07 23.64
C GLU A 36 9.52 14.78 24.80
N LEU A 37 8.89 13.59 24.82
CA LEU A 37 8.01 13.15 25.90
C LEU A 37 8.73 13.05 27.26
N ARG A 38 10.05 12.82 27.26
CA ARG A 38 10.85 12.75 28.48
C ARG A 38 11.18 14.14 29.03
N THR A 39 11.26 15.15 28.17
CA THR A 39 11.72 16.50 28.50
C THR A 39 10.58 17.51 28.71
N GLU A 40 9.40 17.26 28.14
CA GLU A 40 8.29 18.21 28.16
C GLU A 40 7.22 17.91 29.24
N GLU A 41 6.38 18.91 29.52
CA GLU A 41 5.37 18.93 30.58
C GLU A 41 4.15 18.03 30.30
N GLU A 42 3.21 17.98 31.26
CA GLU A 42 2.10 17.04 31.36
C GLU A 42 1.14 17.02 30.15
N ASP A 43 1.15 18.05 29.31
CA ASP A 43 0.25 18.25 28.15
C ASP A 43 0.94 18.21 26.78
N TRP A 44 2.19 17.77 26.70
CA TRP A 44 2.90 17.70 25.43
C TRP A 44 2.21 16.80 24.39
N ARG A 45 2.23 17.23 23.12
CA ARG A 45 1.74 16.46 21.97
C ARG A 45 2.70 16.56 20.78
N PRO A 46 2.90 15.45 20.04
CA PRO A 46 3.73 15.46 18.85
C PRO A 46 3.10 16.27 17.72
N LYS A 47 3.89 17.16 17.12
CA LYS A 47 3.48 17.91 15.93
C LYS A 47 3.52 17.01 14.71
N ARG A 48 2.48 17.08 13.86
CA ARG A 48 2.40 16.32 12.62
C ARG A 48 3.61 16.53 11.69
N ALA A 49 4.11 17.77 11.59
CA ALA A 49 5.26 18.11 10.77
C ALA A 49 6.53 17.30 11.10
N MET A 50 6.71 16.85 12.36
CA MET A 50 7.80 15.95 12.74
C MET A 50 7.71 14.63 11.97
N PHE A 51 6.53 14.03 11.90
CA PHE A 51 6.30 12.75 11.22
C PHE A 51 6.49 12.91 9.71
N ASP A 52 5.94 13.98 9.13
CA ASP A 52 6.07 14.25 7.69
C ASP A 52 7.53 14.41 7.26
N SER A 53 8.35 15.11 8.05
CA SER A 53 9.76 15.32 7.73
C SER A 53 10.62 14.05 7.74
N VAL A 54 10.25 13.06 8.55
CA VAL A 54 11.04 11.83 8.71
C VAL A 54 10.55 10.71 7.78
N LEU A 55 9.23 10.60 7.54
CA LEU A 55 8.63 9.51 6.75
C LEU A 55 8.45 9.84 5.25
N ALA A 56 9.05 10.93 4.77
CA ALA A 56 8.85 11.41 3.40
C ALA A 56 9.48 10.55 2.30
N HIS A 57 10.37 9.59 2.64
CA HIS A 57 11.23 8.94 1.65
C HIS A 57 11.00 7.43 1.50
N GLY A 58 10.72 6.72 2.60
CA GLY A 58 10.65 5.26 2.60
C GLY A 58 9.52 4.66 1.77
N ALA A 59 8.51 5.46 1.42
CA ALA A 59 7.30 5.04 0.73
C ALA A 59 7.29 5.30 -0.79
N LYS A 60 8.36 5.86 -1.35
CA LYS A 60 8.38 6.25 -2.77
C LYS A 60 8.34 5.03 -3.69
N ASP A 61 7.59 5.17 -4.78
CA ASP A 61 7.56 4.29 -5.95
C ASP A 61 7.06 2.85 -5.75
N ILE A 62 6.65 2.43 -4.54
CA ILE A 62 6.07 1.09 -4.31
C ILE A 62 4.88 0.80 -5.25
N ALA A 63 4.02 1.79 -5.48
CA ALA A 63 2.83 1.63 -6.30
C ALA A 63 3.20 1.44 -7.77
N THR A 64 4.11 2.25 -8.28
CA THR A 64 4.66 2.16 -9.64
C THR A 64 5.37 0.82 -9.87
N GLN A 65 6.30 0.45 -8.98
CA GLN A 65 7.08 -0.78 -9.10
C GLN A 65 6.19 -2.02 -9.02
N ALA A 66 5.18 -2.01 -8.14
CA ALA A 66 4.24 -3.10 -8.04
C ALA A 66 3.34 -3.22 -9.29
N TYR A 67 2.90 -2.09 -9.85
CA TYR A 67 2.17 -2.06 -11.11
C TYR A 67 2.99 -2.64 -12.26
N GLU A 68 4.23 -2.19 -12.43
CA GLU A 68 5.16 -2.67 -13.46
C GLU A 68 5.41 -4.18 -13.32
N ALA A 69 5.63 -4.66 -12.09
CA ALA A 69 5.76 -6.09 -11.81
C ALA A 69 4.51 -6.89 -12.22
N GLY A 70 3.31 -6.32 -12.06
CA GLY A 70 2.07 -6.91 -12.53
C GLY A 70 2.01 -7.02 -14.05
N VAL A 71 2.39 -5.95 -14.76
CA VAL A 71 2.47 -5.94 -16.24
C VAL A 71 3.47 -6.97 -16.73
N ASP A 72 4.65 -7.05 -16.14
CA ASP A 72 5.67 -8.03 -16.50
C ASP A 72 5.18 -9.48 -16.30
N ALA A 73 4.55 -9.74 -15.16
CA ALA A 73 3.99 -11.04 -14.85
C ALA A 73 2.85 -11.45 -15.82
N SER A 74 2.13 -10.49 -16.42
CA SER A 74 1.15 -10.80 -17.47
C SER A 74 1.81 -11.41 -18.72
N GLY A 75 3.01 -10.95 -19.07
CA GLY A 75 3.81 -11.52 -20.16
C GLY A 75 4.27 -12.93 -19.84
N GLU A 76 4.76 -13.18 -18.62
CA GLU A 76 5.13 -14.53 -18.19
C GLU A 76 3.95 -15.51 -18.21
N ILE A 77 2.79 -15.11 -17.71
CA ILE A 77 1.58 -15.97 -17.71
C ILE A 77 1.10 -16.26 -19.13
N ALA A 78 1.19 -15.27 -20.02
CA ALA A 78 0.77 -15.38 -21.40
C ALA A 78 1.79 -16.10 -22.32
N ASP A 79 3.00 -16.38 -21.82
CA ASP A 79 4.17 -16.78 -22.60
C ASP A 79 4.43 -15.82 -23.79
N ARG A 80 4.37 -14.51 -23.50
CA ARG A 80 4.52 -13.42 -24.46
C ARG A 80 5.39 -12.31 -23.89
N GLN A 81 5.92 -11.46 -24.77
CA GLN A 81 6.55 -10.23 -24.34
C GLN A 81 5.52 -9.35 -23.60
N ALA A 82 5.84 -8.95 -22.37
CA ALA A 82 5.00 -8.03 -21.61
C ALA A 82 4.80 -6.71 -22.38
N PRO A 83 3.57 -6.17 -22.41
CA PRO A 83 3.28 -4.92 -23.10
C PRO A 83 3.97 -3.74 -22.39
N LYS A 84 4.36 -2.72 -23.15
CA LYS A 84 4.88 -1.48 -22.57
C LYS A 84 3.72 -0.56 -22.22
N LEU A 85 3.32 -0.56 -20.95
CA LEU A 85 2.24 0.27 -20.44
C LEU A 85 2.78 1.37 -19.51
N PRO A 86 2.24 2.59 -19.56
CA PRO A 86 2.55 3.58 -18.55
C PRO A 86 2.01 3.13 -17.19
N ALA A 87 2.79 3.30 -16.13
CA ALA A 87 2.29 3.06 -14.78
C ALA A 87 1.17 4.05 -14.44
N LEU A 88 0.02 3.53 -14.01
CA LEU A 88 -1.15 4.30 -13.60
C LEU A 88 -1.54 3.94 -12.17
N PRO A 89 -0.67 4.20 -11.18
CA PRO A 89 -0.94 3.80 -9.80
C PRO A 89 -2.14 4.52 -9.23
N THR A 90 -3.00 3.77 -8.53
CA THR A 90 -4.25 4.28 -7.94
C THR A 90 -4.21 4.33 -6.41
N HIS A 91 -3.40 3.47 -5.80
CA HIS A 91 -3.17 3.38 -4.38
C HIS A 91 -1.79 3.92 -4.03
N SER A 92 -1.67 4.51 -2.85
CA SER A 92 -0.40 5.03 -2.34
C SER A 92 -0.32 4.84 -0.83
N LEU A 93 0.89 5.03 -0.30
CA LEU A 93 1.14 5.07 1.14
C LEU A 93 0.97 6.48 1.74
N ALA A 94 0.29 7.41 1.06
CA ALA A 94 0.13 8.79 1.55
C ALA A 94 -0.54 8.88 2.94
N GLY A 95 -1.43 7.93 3.27
CA GLY A 95 -2.07 7.85 4.58
C GLY A 95 -1.18 7.31 5.71
N LEU A 96 -0.03 6.68 5.39
CA LEU A 96 0.84 6.03 6.38
C LEU A 96 1.26 6.98 7.51
N VAL A 97 1.64 8.20 7.15
CA VAL A 97 2.10 9.21 8.12
C VAL A 97 0.95 9.69 9.00
N THR A 98 -0.26 9.83 8.41
CA THR A 98 -1.45 10.23 9.15
C THR A 98 -1.83 9.21 10.19
N ASP A 99 -1.99 7.98 9.75
CA ASP A 99 -2.45 6.91 10.62
C ASP A 99 -1.44 6.66 11.76
N LEU A 100 -0.13 6.80 11.51
CA LEU A 100 0.89 6.65 12.55
C LEU A 100 0.86 7.80 13.55
N TRP A 101 0.74 9.03 13.07
CA TRP A 101 0.63 10.20 13.93
C TRP A 101 -0.63 10.12 14.81
N GLU A 102 -1.79 9.77 14.24
CA GLU A 102 -3.04 9.57 14.98
C GLU A 102 -2.89 8.46 16.03
N ALA A 103 -2.32 7.31 15.66
CA ALA A 103 -2.12 6.21 16.62
C ALA A 103 -1.20 6.60 17.80
N VAL A 104 -0.20 7.46 17.57
CA VAL A 104 0.67 7.97 18.65
C VAL A 104 -0.07 8.99 19.51
N VAL A 105 -0.86 9.89 18.92
CA VAL A 105 -1.70 10.84 19.64
C VAL A 105 -2.71 10.10 20.52
N ASP A 106 -3.42 9.11 19.98
CA ASP A 106 -4.37 8.28 20.72
C ASP A 106 -3.69 7.54 21.88
N ALA A 107 -2.45 7.07 21.68
CA ALA A 107 -1.68 6.40 22.73
C ALA A 107 -1.27 7.35 23.87
N ILE A 108 -1.09 8.64 23.59
CA ILE A 108 -0.84 9.68 24.59
C ILE A 108 -2.15 10.03 25.30
N ASP A 109 -3.22 10.25 24.55
CA ASP A 109 -4.54 10.64 25.07
C ASP A 109 -5.17 9.54 25.93
N GLY A 110 -4.92 8.28 25.60
CA GLY A 110 -5.30 7.13 26.43
C GLY A 110 -4.55 7.03 27.77
N THR A 111 -3.60 7.93 28.05
CA THR A 111 -2.79 7.94 29.28
C THR A 111 -2.89 9.25 30.07
N VAL A 112 -3.99 9.97 29.93
CA VAL A 112 -4.31 11.13 30.77
C VAL A 112 -4.27 10.75 32.26
N GLY A 113 -3.55 11.53 33.07
CA GLY A 113 -3.34 11.28 34.50
C GLY A 113 -2.34 10.14 34.82
N ALA A 114 -1.76 9.51 33.81
CA ALA A 114 -0.70 8.50 34.01
C ALA A 114 0.67 9.16 34.18
N SER A 115 1.60 8.45 34.81
CA SER A 115 2.99 8.90 34.92
C SER A 115 3.67 8.98 33.54
N GLY A 116 4.70 9.83 33.42
CA GLY A 116 5.49 9.92 32.18
C GLY A 116 6.08 8.58 31.73
N ARG A 117 6.38 7.67 32.67
CA ARG A 117 6.82 6.31 32.37
C ARG A 117 5.73 5.48 31.69
N GLU A 118 4.50 5.55 32.19
CA GLU A 118 3.36 4.82 31.62
C GLU A 118 2.98 5.35 30.24
N ARG A 119 2.99 6.68 30.07
CA ARG A 119 2.81 7.35 28.77
C ARG A 119 3.88 6.92 27.77
N GLY A 120 5.16 6.97 28.15
CA GLY A 120 6.26 6.51 27.29
C GLY A 120 6.16 5.02 26.94
N ALA A 121 5.72 4.17 27.87
CA ALA A 121 5.47 2.77 27.60
C ALA A 121 4.29 2.56 26.61
N SER A 122 3.24 3.38 26.69
CA SER A 122 2.11 3.36 25.74
C SER A 122 2.57 3.70 24.33
N VAL A 123 3.26 4.83 24.16
CA VAL A 123 3.82 5.29 22.89
C VAL A 123 4.81 4.27 22.31
N GLY A 124 5.70 3.72 23.14
CA GLY A 124 6.65 2.69 22.73
C GLY A 124 5.99 1.41 22.21
N ARG A 125 4.85 1.00 22.80
CA ARG A 125 4.05 -0.13 22.29
C ARG A 125 3.43 0.18 20.93
N THR A 126 2.90 1.39 20.74
CA THR A 126 2.36 1.83 19.45
C THR A 126 3.41 1.74 18.35
N PHE A 127 4.59 2.34 18.54
CA PHE A 127 5.68 2.25 17.56
C PHE A 127 6.11 0.80 17.30
N ARG A 128 6.14 -0.06 18.33
CA ARG A 128 6.45 -1.48 18.15
C ARG A 128 5.42 -2.21 17.29
N ALA A 129 4.12 -2.02 17.56
CA ALA A 129 3.05 -2.59 16.74
C ALA A 129 3.18 -2.11 15.28
N TRP A 130 3.50 -0.83 15.11
CA TRP A 130 3.69 -0.23 13.80
C TRP A 130 4.83 -0.84 12.98
N ARG A 131 6.00 -1.04 13.60
CA ARG A 131 7.16 -1.65 12.92
C ARG A 131 7.00 -3.15 12.67
N THR A 132 6.18 -3.83 13.47
CA THR A 132 6.05 -5.30 13.40
C THR A 132 5.02 -5.69 12.36
N ASP A 133 3.82 -5.10 12.42
CA ASP A 133 2.67 -5.58 11.64
C ASP A 133 2.11 -4.52 10.70
N GLU A 134 1.89 -3.32 11.21
CA GLU A 134 0.99 -2.35 10.56
C GLU A 134 1.63 -1.66 9.34
N ALA A 135 2.95 -1.40 9.38
CA ALA A 135 3.69 -0.96 8.20
C ALA A 135 3.73 -2.05 7.11
N GLU A 136 3.90 -3.32 7.50
CA GLU A 136 3.89 -4.45 6.58
C GLU A 136 2.53 -4.63 5.93
N ARG A 137 1.46 -4.56 6.72
CA ARG A 137 0.09 -4.64 6.25
C ARG A 137 -0.21 -3.60 5.17
N ARG A 138 0.14 -2.32 5.41
CA ARG A 138 -0.08 -1.24 4.43
C ARG A 138 0.75 -1.41 3.16
N VAL A 139 2.04 -1.72 3.29
CA VAL A 139 2.92 -1.95 2.12
C VAL A 139 2.39 -3.09 1.28
N ARG A 140 2.03 -4.22 1.90
CA ARG A 140 1.48 -5.38 1.21
C ARG A 140 0.15 -5.06 0.52
N GLN A 141 -0.73 -4.32 1.18
CA GLN A 141 -2.02 -3.91 0.61
C GLN A 141 -1.84 -3.08 -0.67
N VAL A 142 -0.99 -2.06 -0.63
CA VAL A 142 -0.71 -1.22 -1.81
C VAL A 142 -0.03 -2.04 -2.91
N ALA A 143 1.00 -2.80 -2.58
CA ALA A 143 1.73 -3.61 -3.56
C ALA A 143 0.82 -4.64 -4.25
N HIS A 144 -0.03 -5.32 -3.50
CA HIS A 144 -0.96 -6.31 -4.08
C HIS A 144 -2.01 -5.65 -4.98
N ALA A 145 -2.58 -4.52 -4.55
CA ALA A 145 -3.58 -3.80 -5.33
C ALA A 145 -3.01 -3.35 -6.68
N GLU A 146 -1.80 -2.76 -6.66
CA GLU A 146 -1.15 -2.25 -7.86
C GLU A 146 -0.63 -3.36 -8.77
N TYR A 147 -0.08 -4.44 -8.21
CA TYR A 147 0.27 -5.63 -8.98
C TYR A 147 -0.93 -6.20 -9.73
N ASN A 148 -2.07 -6.33 -9.06
CA ASN A 148 -3.28 -6.86 -9.69
C ASN A 148 -3.78 -5.92 -10.79
N ALA A 149 -3.69 -4.60 -10.59
CA ALA A 149 -4.05 -3.61 -11.60
C ALA A 149 -3.14 -3.70 -12.84
N GLY A 150 -1.83 -3.80 -12.64
CA GLY A 150 -0.85 -3.98 -13.72
C GLY A 150 -1.04 -5.29 -14.47
N MET A 151 -1.26 -6.40 -13.74
CA MET A 151 -1.56 -7.71 -14.31
C MET A 151 -2.81 -7.67 -15.19
N ALA A 152 -3.91 -7.09 -14.69
CA ALA A 152 -5.14 -6.97 -15.45
C ALA A 152 -4.96 -6.13 -16.72
N ALA A 153 -4.28 -4.99 -16.61
CA ALA A 153 -3.99 -4.13 -17.76
C ALA A 153 -3.09 -4.83 -18.80
N GLY A 154 -2.10 -5.59 -18.33
CA GLY A 154 -1.21 -6.35 -19.20
C GLY A 154 -1.93 -7.47 -19.95
N LEU A 155 -2.78 -8.24 -19.26
CA LEU A 155 -3.60 -9.29 -19.88
C LEU A 155 -4.62 -8.72 -20.89
N ASP A 156 -5.21 -7.57 -20.59
CA ASP A 156 -6.10 -6.86 -21.52
C ASP A 156 -5.37 -6.41 -22.78
N ALA A 157 -4.20 -5.78 -22.63
CA ALA A 157 -3.35 -5.36 -23.75
C ALA A 157 -2.84 -6.54 -24.61
N LEU A 158 -2.71 -7.73 -24.03
CA LEU A 158 -2.37 -8.97 -24.75
C LEU A 158 -3.59 -9.65 -25.42
N GLY A 159 -4.79 -9.10 -25.24
CA GLY A 159 -6.05 -9.62 -25.78
C GLY A 159 -6.54 -10.90 -25.08
N ILE A 160 -6.07 -11.15 -23.85
CA ILE A 160 -6.41 -12.35 -23.07
C ILE A 160 -7.62 -12.09 -22.17
N ALA A 161 -7.86 -10.84 -21.76
CA ALA A 161 -8.98 -10.47 -20.89
C ALA A 161 -10.36 -10.43 -21.58
N HIS A 162 -10.46 -10.69 -22.89
CA HIS A 162 -11.74 -10.81 -23.60
C HIS A 162 -12.31 -12.23 -23.49
N GLY A 163 -12.94 -12.53 -22.36
CA GLY A 163 -13.64 -13.81 -22.16
C GLY A 163 -14.39 -13.99 -20.84
N ILE A 164 -14.32 -13.03 -19.91
CA ILE A 164 -15.22 -13.02 -18.75
C ILE A 164 -16.25 -11.93 -18.99
N ASP A 165 -17.35 -12.33 -19.63
CA ASP A 165 -18.58 -11.55 -19.62
C ASP A 165 -18.97 -11.36 -18.13
N PRO A 166 -19.18 -10.14 -17.62
CA PRO A 166 -19.75 -9.97 -16.29
C PRO A 166 -21.09 -10.72 -16.25
N PRO A 167 -21.41 -11.49 -15.19
CA PRO A 167 -22.70 -12.16 -15.10
C PRO A 167 -23.81 -11.10 -15.17
N GLY A 168 -24.53 -11.02 -16.29
CA GLY A 168 -25.68 -10.14 -16.42
C GLY A 168 -25.88 -9.38 -17.74
N ARG A 169 -25.13 -9.64 -18.83
CA ARG A 169 -25.56 -9.19 -20.16
C ARG A 169 -26.21 -10.34 -20.92
N ASP A 170 -27.54 -10.43 -20.77
CA ASP A 170 -28.41 -11.16 -21.68
C ASP A 170 -28.07 -10.77 -23.14
N ILE A 171 -27.49 -11.71 -23.87
CA ILE A 171 -27.55 -11.70 -25.33
C ILE A 171 -28.93 -12.25 -25.69
N ALA A 172 -29.92 -11.36 -25.70
CA ALA A 172 -31.13 -11.60 -26.47
C ALA A 172 -30.86 -11.17 -27.92
N ASP A 173 -30.55 -12.13 -28.77
CA ASP A 173 -30.99 -12.09 -30.16
C ASP A 173 -31.50 -13.49 -30.50
N PRO A 174 -32.71 -13.61 -31.08
CA PRO A 174 -32.69 -14.21 -32.40
C PRO A 174 -33.92 -13.84 -33.27
N ASP A 175 -34.18 -12.57 -33.62
CA ASP A 175 -35.10 -12.20 -34.73
C ASP A 175 -35.43 -10.69 -34.83
N ALA A 176 -34.54 -9.89 -35.41
CA ALA A 176 -34.95 -8.60 -35.98
C ALA A 176 -34.41 -8.38 -37.39
N THR A 177 -34.73 -9.33 -38.27
CA THR A 177 -34.83 -9.04 -39.70
C THR A 177 -36.06 -8.17 -39.93
N VAL A 178 -35.89 -6.87 -40.19
CA VAL A 178 -36.73 -6.15 -41.18
C VAL A 178 -35.87 -5.16 -41.95
N ILE A 179 -35.40 -5.62 -43.09
CA ILE A 179 -35.17 -4.79 -44.27
C ILE A 179 -36.53 -4.24 -44.71
N ARG A 180 -36.67 -2.92 -44.84
CA ARG A 180 -37.07 -2.26 -46.11
C ARG A 180 -37.01 -0.73 -46.03
N ALA A 181 -36.26 -0.19 -46.97
CA ALA A 181 -36.35 1.18 -47.43
C ALA A 181 -37.62 1.41 -48.27
N SER A 182 -38.25 2.58 -48.12
CA SER A 182 -38.70 3.49 -49.18
C SER A 182 -39.27 4.74 -48.52
#